data_AF-A0AAN8PNX1-F1
#
_entry.id   AF-A0AAN8PNX1-F1
#
_cell.length_a   1.000
_cell.length_b   1.000
_cell.length_c   1.000
_cell.angle_alpha   90.00
_cell.angle_beta   90.00
_cell.angle_gamma   90.00
#
_symmetry.space_group_name_H-M   'P 1'
#
loop_
_entity.id
_entity.type
_entity.pdbx_description
1 polymer ?
#
loop_
_entity_poly.entity_id
_entity_poly.type
_entity_poly.pdbx_seq_one_letter_code
_entity_poly.pdbx_strand_id
1 'polypeptide(L)'
;MLKGLTEQELDVIRWQNKQLRRHFKDTIYKENISRDLETYQPGFYFVSDKNQKGEHETLHCTAIVVVPPGGKPTYFDSHGNVPDDLRDRVAWSQLKLQKNVKTCTFHCLYVFDMWTKQSLVESLGQYSRQTFKEFMDGLYSPEQGYFDPDIHVMLHFKEHLLPALRKYINDTHVEVNLHPN
;
A
#
# COMPACT_ATOMS: atom_id res chain seq x y z
N MET A 1 0.67 -15.92 -14.87
CA MET A 1 0.14 -14.52 -14.77
C MET A 1 -0.15 -14.25 -13.29
N LEU A 2 0.41 -13.19 -12.68
CA LEU A 2 0.17 -12.89 -11.26
C LEU A 2 -1.26 -12.40 -11.07
N LYS A 3 -1.99 -13.05 -10.15
CA LYS A 3 -3.28 -12.58 -9.64
C LYS A 3 -3.00 -11.55 -8.54
N GLY A 4 -3.90 -10.58 -8.35
CA GLY A 4 -3.81 -9.68 -7.18
C GLY A 4 -3.97 -10.46 -5.88
N LEU A 5 -3.61 -9.85 -4.76
CA LEU A 5 -3.70 -10.48 -3.44
C LEU A 5 -5.15 -10.59 -2.97
N THR A 6 -5.51 -11.60 -2.20
CA THR A 6 -6.74 -11.61 -1.39
C THR A 6 -6.53 -10.89 -0.06
N GLU A 7 -7.61 -10.59 0.66
CA GLU A 7 -7.51 -10.06 2.03
C GLU A 7 -6.81 -11.04 2.98
N GLN A 8 -7.06 -12.34 2.83
CA GLN A 8 -6.39 -13.36 3.65
C GLN A 8 -4.88 -13.36 3.42
N GLU A 9 -4.44 -13.27 2.16
CA GLU A 9 -3.02 -13.19 1.82
C GLU A 9 -2.38 -11.92 2.38
N LEU A 10 -3.11 -10.78 2.35
CA LEU A 10 -2.65 -9.55 2.98
C LEU A 10 -2.51 -9.69 4.50
N ASP A 11 -3.48 -10.32 5.17
CA ASP A 11 -3.44 -10.52 6.62
C ASP A 11 -2.25 -11.39 7.05
N VAL A 12 -1.89 -12.38 6.23
CA VAL A 12 -0.68 -13.18 6.44
C VAL A 12 0.58 -12.32 6.29
N ILE A 13 0.67 -11.52 5.23
CA ILE A 13 1.79 -10.59 5.02
C ILE A 13 1.90 -9.62 6.20
N ARG A 14 0.77 -9.08 6.67
CA ARG A 14 0.69 -8.22 7.86
C ARG A 14 1.23 -8.92 9.08
N TRP A 15 0.83 -10.17 9.35
CA TRP A 15 1.26 -10.88 10.55
C TRP A 15 2.78 -11.13 10.58
N GLN A 16 3.36 -11.45 9.41
CA GLN A 16 4.79 -11.73 9.27
C GLN A 16 5.66 -10.46 9.23
N ASN A 17 5.13 -9.34 8.73
CA ASN A 17 5.85 -8.08 8.69
C ASN A 17 5.56 -7.26 9.95
N LYS A 18 6.53 -7.18 10.87
CA LYS A 18 6.41 -6.45 12.15
C LYS A 18 5.98 -4.99 11.96
N GLN A 19 6.45 -4.32 10.91
CA GLN A 19 6.07 -2.92 10.65
C GLN A 19 4.63 -2.84 10.15
N LEU A 20 4.24 -3.71 9.20
CA LEU A 20 2.86 -3.78 8.72
C LEU A 20 1.90 -4.12 9.87
N ARG A 21 2.24 -5.08 10.73
CA ARG A 21 1.44 -5.38 11.93
C ARG A 21 1.30 -4.20 12.91
N ARG A 22 2.35 -3.39 13.06
CA ARG A 22 2.36 -2.26 14.01
C ARG A 22 1.57 -1.07 13.48
N HIS A 23 1.63 -0.83 12.17
CA HIS A 23 1.19 0.43 11.57
C HIS A 23 -0.05 0.30 10.69
N PHE A 24 -0.29 -0.86 10.08
CA PHE A 24 -1.53 -1.12 9.36
C PHE A 24 -2.72 -1.13 10.31
N LYS A 25 -3.75 -0.37 9.98
CA LYS A 25 -4.97 -0.23 10.77
C LYS A 25 -6.10 -1.03 10.15
N ASP A 26 -6.45 -0.73 8.90
CA ASP A 26 -7.54 -1.40 8.21
C ASP A 26 -7.51 -1.18 6.69
N THR A 27 -8.39 -1.91 5.99
CA THR A 27 -8.79 -1.61 4.63
C THR A 27 -10.09 -0.80 4.65
N ILE A 28 -10.07 0.39 4.06
CA ILE A 28 -11.23 1.28 3.89
C ILE A 28 -11.72 1.24 2.44
N TYR A 29 -13.00 1.50 2.25
CA TYR A 29 -13.61 1.55 0.93
C TYR A 29 -13.66 2.98 0.42
N LYS A 30 -13.39 3.17 -0.87
CA LYS A 30 -13.24 4.49 -1.48
C LYS A 30 -14.45 5.41 -1.32
N GLU A 31 -15.65 4.85 -1.20
CA GLU A 31 -16.88 5.61 -0.93
C GLU A 31 -16.96 6.18 0.50
N ASN A 32 -16.19 5.61 1.44
CA ASN A 32 -16.22 5.97 2.86
C ASN A 32 -15.03 6.82 3.31
N ILE A 33 -13.94 6.84 2.54
CA ILE A 33 -12.70 7.54 2.91
C ILE A 33 -12.91 9.02 3.25
N SER A 34 -13.75 9.74 2.51
CA SER A 34 -13.90 11.18 2.70
C SER A 34 -14.76 11.56 3.90
N ARG A 35 -15.59 10.64 4.41
CA ARG A 35 -16.44 10.92 5.56
C ARG A 35 -15.68 10.80 6.88
N ASP A 36 -14.70 9.90 6.94
CA ASP A 36 -14.18 9.42 8.22
C ASP A 36 -12.72 9.79 8.51
N LEU A 37 -12.03 10.50 7.62
CA LEU A 37 -10.59 10.82 7.74
C LEU A 37 -10.18 11.43 9.09
N GLU A 38 -11.04 12.26 9.69
CA GLU A 38 -10.79 12.92 10.98
C GLU A 38 -10.93 11.97 12.18
N THR A 39 -11.62 10.85 11.99
CA THR A 39 -11.84 9.83 13.02
C THR A 39 -10.76 8.74 13.01
N TYR A 40 -9.92 8.72 11.97
CA TYR A 40 -8.93 7.67 11.80
C TYR A 40 -7.79 7.82 12.80
N GLN A 41 -7.40 6.68 13.38
CA GLN A 41 -6.26 6.63 14.28
C GLN A 41 -4.96 6.77 13.48
N PRO A 42 -3.89 7.29 14.10
CA PRO A 42 -2.59 7.34 13.47
C PRO A 42 -2.12 5.95 13.00
N GLY A 43 -1.77 5.84 11.73
CA GLY A 43 -1.41 4.59 11.09
C GLY A 43 -1.64 4.60 9.59
N PHE A 44 -1.68 3.39 9.04
CA PHE A 44 -1.69 3.15 7.61
C PHE A 44 -2.94 2.37 7.21
N TYR A 45 -3.61 2.84 6.17
CA TYR A 45 -4.85 2.27 5.67
C TYR A 45 -4.73 1.97 4.19
N PHE A 46 -5.31 0.86 3.77
CA PHE A 46 -5.49 0.56 2.35
C PHE A 46 -6.85 1.03 1.86
N VAL A 47 -6.91 1.57 0.66
CA VAL A 47 -8.15 2.03 0.04
C VAL A 47 -8.50 1.09 -1.10
N SER A 48 -9.62 0.39 -0.93
CA SER A 48 -10.17 -0.51 -1.94
C SER A 48 -11.24 0.19 -2.78
N ASP A 49 -11.21 -0.03 -4.10
CA ASP A 49 -12.30 0.40 -5.00
C ASP A 49 -13.49 -0.59 -5.01
N LYS A 50 -13.39 -1.71 -4.28
CA LYS A 50 -14.52 -2.64 -4.12
C LYS A 50 -15.43 -2.18 -2.99
N ASN A 51 -16.74 -2.45 -3.10
CA ASN A 51 -17.72 -2.00 -2.09
C ASN A 51 -18.06 -3.07 -1.05
N GLN A 52 -17.31 -4.17 -0.98
CA GLN A 52 -17.55 -5.25 -0.01
C GLN A 52 -16.27 -5.98 0.39
N LYS A 53 -16.28 -6.51 1.61
CA LYS A 53 -15.25 -7.40 2.15
C LYS A 53 -15.44 -8.79 1.57
N GLY A 54 -14.36 -9.45 1.15
CA GLY A 54 -14.44 -10.81 0.60
C GLY A 54 -13.15 -11.60 0.78
N GLU A 55 -13.18 -12.66 1.59
CA GLU A 55 -11.99 -13.46 1.93
C GLU A 55 -11.34 -14.14 0.72
N HIS A 56 -12.15 -14.51 -0.29
CA HIS A 56 -11.69 -15.17 -1.52
C HIS A 56 -11.65 -14.25 -2.74
N GLU A 57 -12.03 -12.99 -2.57
CA GLU A 57 -11.96 -12.02 -3.64
C GLU A 57 -10.58 -11.40 -3.71
N THR A 58 -10.09 -11.17 -4.94
CA THR A 58 -8.89 -10.35 -5.13
C THR A 58 -9.15 -8.95 -4.57
N LEU A 59 -8.35 -8.56 -3.60
CA LEU A 59 -8.27 -7.24 -3.03
C LEU A 59 -7.72 -6.27 -4.10
N HIS A 60 -8.49 -5.22 -4.37
CA HIS A 60 -8.12 -4.19 -5.32
C HIS A 60 -7.83 -2.90 -4.57
N CYS A 61 -6.63 -2.80 -3.99
CA CYS A 61 -6.19 -1.60 -3.31
C CYS A 61 -5.45 -0.71 -4.29
N THR A 62 -6.09 0.40 -4.65
CA THR A 62 -5.50 1.39 -5.56
C THR A 62 -4.80 2.49 -4.82
N ALA A 63 -5.16 2.71 -3.56
CA ALA A 63 -4.56 3.78 -2.77
C ALA A 63 -4.23 3.37 -1.34
N ILE A 64 -3.46 4.24 -0.71
CA ILE A 64 -3.10 4.19 0.70
C ILE A 64 -3.41 5.53 1.35
N VAL A 65 -3.84 5.48 2.60
CA VAL A 65 -3.92 6.65 3.47
C VAL A 65 -2.95 6.47 4.62
N VAL A 66 -2.11 7.46 4.83
CA VAL A 66 -1.24 7.53 5.99
C VAL A 66 -1.74 8.64 6.89
N VAL A 67 -2.24 8.26 8.06
CA VAL A 67 -2.75 9.19 9.07
C VAL A 67 -1.66 9.41 10.11
N PRO A 68 -1.13 10.61 10.24
CA PRO A 68 -0.09 10.87 11.22
C PRO A 68 -0.62 11.28 12.60
N PRO A 69 0.17 11.16 13.67
CA PRO A 69 -0.16 11.76 14.97
C PRO A 69 -0.17 13.29 14.85
N GLY A 70 -1.35 13.92 14.92
CA GLY A 70 -1.50 15.38 14.97
C GLY A 70 -1.13 16.14 13.68
N GLY A 71 -0.97 15.44 12.56
CA GLY A 71 -0.61 16.03 11.26
C GLY A 71 -1.70 15.85 10.21
N LYS A 72 -1.43 16.36 9.00
CA LYS A 72 -2.33 16.20 7.85
C LYS A 72 -2.19 14.79 7.24
N PRO A 73 -3.30 14.06 6.98
CA PRO A 73 -3.22 12.76 6.32
C PRO A 73 -2.57 12.86 4.93
N THR A 74 -1.90 11.78 4.51
CA THR A 74 -1.36 11.64 3.15
C THR A 74 -2.16 10.60 2.38
N TYR A 75 -2.48 10.90 1.13
CA TYR A 75 -3.16 10.01 0.20
C TYR A 75 -2.27 9.72 -1.00
N PHE A 76 -2.14 8.46 -1.36
CA PHE A 76 -1.44 8.04 -2.57
C PHE A 76 -2.24 6.99 -3.30
N ASP A 77 -2.50 7.20 -4.58
CA ASP A 77 -3.08 6.23 -5.50
C ASP A 77 -2.02 5.82 -6.54
N SER A 78 -1.85 4.53 -6.77
CA SER A 78 -0.90 3.99 -7.75
C SER A 78 -1.21 4.42 -9.20
N HIS A 79 -2.43 4.87 -9.47
CA HIS A 79 -2.87 5.44 -10.74
C HIS A 79 -2.68 6.96 -10.83
N GLY A 80 -2.25 7.61 -9.74
CA GLY A 80 -2.07 9.07 -9.66
C GLY A 80 -3.38 9.85 -9.52
N ASN A 81 -4.48 9.17 -9.17
CA ASN A 81 -5.78 9.82 -8.95
C ASN A 81 -5.90 10.30 -7.50
N VAL A 82 -6.65 11.37 -7.28
CA VAL A 82 -7.03 11.83 -5.93
C VAL A 82 -8.48 12.30 -6.02
N PRO A 83 -9.39 11.80 -5.16
CA PRO A 83 -10.75 12.32 -5.09
C PRO A 83 -10.75 13.84 -4.84
N ASP A 84 -11.60 14.57 -5.57
CA ASP A 84 -11.59 16.04 -5.53
C ASP A 84 -11.88 16.60 -4.13
N ASP A 85 -12.74 15.93 -3.37
CA ASP A 85 -13.09 16.23 -1.98
C ASP A 85 -11.95 15.94 -0.98
N LEU A 86 -10.92 15.19 -1.38
CA LEU A 86 -9.73 14.93 -0.58
C LEU A 86 -8.58 15.89 -0.87
N ARG A 87 -8.51 16.50 -2.06
CA ARG A 87 -7.33 17.25 -2.55
C ARG A 87 -6.83 18.33 -1.58
N ASP A 88 -7.75 19.00 -0.89
CA ASP A 88 -7.42 20.06 0.07
C ASP A 88 -7.25 19.55 1.50
N ARG A 89 -7.71 18.33 1.78
CA ARG A 89 -7.71 17.71 3.12
C ARG A 89 -6.51 16.80 3.36
N VAL A 90 -5.85 16.33 2.31
CA VAL A 90 -4.70 15.44 2.39
C VAL A 90 -3.47 16.01 1.66
N ALA A 91 -2.27 15.56 2.03
CA ALA A 91 -1.11 15.64 1.14
C ALA A 91 -1.24 14.55 0.07
N TRP A 92 -0.90 14.84 -1.18
CA TRP A 92 -1.04 13.88 -2.27
C TRP A 92 0.01 14.05 -3.37
N SER A 93 0.22 12.98 -4.13
CA SER A 93 1.08 12.92 -5.32
C SER A 93 0.29 12.49 -6.55
N GLN A 94 0.60 13.08 -7.69
CA GLN A 94 0.05 12.73 -9.01
C GLN A 94 0.88 11.67 -9.74
N LEU A 95 1.85 11.08 -9.03
CA LEU A 95 2.77 10.12 -9.61
C LEU A 95 2.01 8.85 -9.98
N LYS A 96 1.91 8.61 -11.29
CA LYS A 96 1.31 7.41 -11.85
C LYS A 96 2.39 6.34 -12.01
N LEU A 97 2.32 5.32 -11.17
CA LEU A 97 3.36 4.30 -11.06
C LEU A 97 2.97 3.02 -11.77
N GLN A 98 1.68 2.73 -11.83
CA GLN A 98 1.19 1.48 -12.36
C GLN A 98 0.84 1.60 -13.84
N LYS A 99 1.41 0.72 -14.67
CA LYS A 99 1.00 0.52 -16.07
C LYS A 99 0.02 -0.64 -16.19
N ASN A 100 0.16 -1.66 -15.36
CA ASN A 100 -0.70 -2.84 -15.34
C ASN A 100 -1.70 -2.82 -14.18
N VAL A 101 -3.01 -2.70 -14.44
CA VAL A 101 -4.10 -2.60 -13.44
C VAL A 101 -4.09 -3.69 -12.35
N LYS A 102 -3.44 -4.84 -12.59
CA LYS A 102 -3.38 -5.96 -11.64
C LYS A 102 -2.31 -5.84 -10.53
N THR A 103 -1.44 -4.84 -10.56
CA THR A 103 -0.32 -4.68 -9.59
C THR A 103 -0.56 -3.65 -8.48
N CYS A 104 -1.73 -3.01 -8.44
CA CYS A 104 -2.06 -1.88 -7.54
C CYS A 104 -1.79 -2.16 -6.06
N THR A 105 -2.27 -3.31 -5.56
CA THR A 105 -2.05 -3.72 -4.16
C THR A 105 -0.57 -3.94 -3.84
N PHE A 106 0.23 -4.38 -4.83
CA PHE A 106 1.68 -4.53 -4.66
C PHE A 106 2.39 -3.17 -4.58
N HIS A 107 1.97 -2.19 -5.39
CA HIS A 107 2.47 -0.82 -5.28
C HIS A 107 2.15 -0.22 -3.90
N CYS A 108 0.94 -0.43 -3.40
CA CYS A 108 0.53 0.01 -2.06
C CYS A 108 1.40 -0.62 -0.96
N LEU A 109 1.67 -1.93 -1.05
CA LEU A 109 2.57 -2.63 -0.12
C LEU A 109 4.03 -2.16 -0.23
N TYR A 110 4.51 -1.88 -1.44
CA TYR A 110 5.86 -1.39 -1.66
C TYR A 110 6.05 0.00 -1.05
N VAL A 111 5.14 0.93 -1.33
CA VAL A 111 5.17 2.28 -0.75
C VAL A 111 5.10 2.20 0.77
N PHE A 112 4.24 1.35 1.33
CA PHE A 112 4.23 1.06 2.76
C PHE A 112 5.61 0.64 3.29
N ASP A 113 6.17 -0.42 2.71
CA ASP A 113 7.42 -1.02 3.21
C ASP A 113 8.58 -0.01 3.13
N MET A 114 8.67 0.72 2.03
CA MET A 114 9.67 1.79 1.87
C MET A 114 9.48 2.94 2.84
N TRP A 115 8.22 3.35 3.07
CA TRP A 115 7.90 4.40 4.04
C TRP A 115 8.32 4.00 5.46
N THR A 116 8.06 2.74 5.84
CA THR A 116 8.39 2.25 7.18
C THR A 116 9.89 2.02 7.39
N LYS A 117 10.62 1.60 6.34
CA LYS A 117 12.08 1.39 6.39
C LYS A 117 12.87 2.68 6.56
N GLN A 118 12.39 3.80 6.03
CA GLN A 118 13.03 5.10 6.21
C GLN A 118 12.74 5.73 7.58
N SER A 119 12.14 4.99 8.53
CA SER A 119 11.70 5.48 9.84
C SER A 119 10.77 6.70 9.76
N LEU A 120 10.15 6.93 8.59
CA LEU A 120 9.25 8.05 8.35
C LEU A 120 7.92 7.89 9.13
N VAL A 121 7.70 6.72 9.72
CA VAL A 121 6.50 6.40 10.49
C VAL A 121 6.50 7.06 11.87
N GLU A 122 7.67 7.22 12.50
CA GLU A 122 7.77 7.88 13.81
C GLU A 122 7.80 9.42 13.67
N SER A 123 8.09 9.91 12.48
CA SER A 123 8.05 11.34 12.09
C SER A 123 6.75 11.75 11.37
N LEU A 124 5.75 10.86 11.35
CA LEU A 124 4.50 11.01 10.61
C LEU A 124 3.84 12.39 10.75
N GLY A 125 3.94 13.03 11.92
CA GLY A 125 3.31 14.32 12.22
C GLY A 125 3.74 15.53 11.38
N GLN A 126 4.79 15.45 10.54
CA GLN A 126 5.44 16.65 9.98
C GLN A 126 5.52 16.74 8.45
N TYR A 127 4.96 15.79 7.72
CA TYR A 127 5.16 15.76 6.26
C TYR A 127 4.27 16.78 5.53
N SER A 128 4.94 17.75 4.91
CA SER A 128 4.32 18.62 3.91
C SER A 128 4.07 17.83 2.61
N ARG A 129 3.18 18.35 1.76
CA ARG A 129 2.98 17.83 0.39
C ARG A 129 4.30 17.73 -0.39
N GLN A 130 5.22 18.66 -0.17
CA GLN A 130 6.52 18.69 -0.83
C GLN A 130 7.39 17.50 -0.41
N THR A 131 7.47 17.21 0.88
CA THR A 131 8.28 16.10 1.40
C THR A 131 7.73 14.74 0.97
N PHE A 132 6.40 14.60 0.93
CA PHE A 132 5.79 13.39 0.38
C PHE A 132 6.10 13.22 -1.11
N LYS A 133 6.03 14.30 -1.88
CA LYS A 133 6.40 14.30 -3.29
C LYS A 133 7.87 13.91 -3.49
N GLU A 134 8.80 14.48 -2.73
CA GLU A 134 10.22 14.16 -2.80
C GLU A 134 10.51 12.70 -2.48
N PHE A 135 9.82 12.12 -1.49
CA PHE A 135 9.89 10.69 -1.20
C PHE A 135 9.43 9.86 -2.40
N MET A 136 8.27 10.18 -2.98
CA MET A 136 7.74 9.46 -4.14
C MET A 136 8.62 9.64 -5.38
N ASP A 137 9.14 10.84 -5.63
CA ASP A 137 10.04 11.12 -6.77
C ASP A 137 11.38 10.37 -6.59
N GLY A 138 11.89 10.28 -5.36
CA GLY A 138 13.12 9.55 -5.04
C GLY A 138 12.99 8.03 -5.16
N LEU A 139 11.83 7.46 -4.81
CA LEU A 139 11.57 6.02 -4.95
C LEU A 139 11.60 5.53 -6.40
N TYR A 140 11.29 6.41 -7.34
CA TYR A 140 11.06 6.06 -8.75
C TYR A 140 11.97 6.87 -9.70
N SER A 141 13.12 7.35 -9.19
CA SER A 141 14.08 8.19 -9.95
C SER A 141 14.70 7.44 -11.15
N PRO A 142 14.75 8.05 -12.35
CA PRO A 142 15.37 7.48 -13.55
C PRO A 142 16.87 7.15 -13.43
N GLU A 143 17.56 7.67 -12.42
CA GLU A 143 18.99 7.40 -12.18
C GLU A 143 19.28 5.93 -11.86
N GLN A 144 18.26 5.12 -11.58
CA GLN A 144 18.37 3.67 -11.34
C GLN A 144 18.33 2.80 -12.61
N GLY A 145 18.42 3.38 -13.82
CA GLY A 145 18.37 2.65 -15.10
C GLY A 145 16.94 2.41 -15.58
N TYR A 146 16.76 1.65 -16.67
CA TYR A 146 15.44 1.41 -17.29
C TYR A 146 14.41 0.94 -16.23
N PHE A 147 13.57 1.87 -15.82
CA PHE A 147 12.78 1.74 -14.63
C PHE A 147 11.33 1.44 -15.01
N ASP A 148 10.96 0.16 -14.98
CA ASP A 148 9.56 -0.24 -15.00
C ASP A 148 9.10 -0.43 -13.55
N PRO A 149 8.26 0.47 -13.01
CA PRO A 149 7.79 0.40 -11.63
C PRO A 149 7.09 -0.93 -11.32
N ASP A 150 6.39 -1.53 -12.30
CA ASP A 150 5.73 -2.81 -12.10
C ASP A 150 6.77 -3.92 -11.92
N ILE A 151 7.86 -3.94 -12.71
CA ILE A 151 8.93 -4.93 -12.53
C ILE A 151 9.64 -4.75 -11.20
N HIS A 152 9.96 -3.52 -10.83
CA HIS A 152 10.69 -3.20 -9.59
C HIS A 152 9.92 -3.61 -8.34
N VAL A 153 8.63 -3.24 -8.27
CA VAL A 153 7.73 -3.62 -7.17
C VAL A 153 7.58 -5.14 -7.10
N MET A 154 7.50 -5.81 -8.24
CA MET A 154 7.39 -7.27 -8.29
C MET A 154 8.66 -7.98 -7.82
N LEU A 155 9.85 -7.47 -8.17
CA LEU A 155 11.12 -7.98 -7.66
C LEU A 155 11.23 -7.81 -6.14
N HIS A 156 10.92 -6.61 -5.63
CA HIS A 156 10.88 -6.34 -4.19
C HIS A 156 9.94 -7.30 -3.44
N PHE A 157 8.73 -7.51 -3.99
CA PHE A 157 7.78 -8.44 -3.41
C PHE A 157 8.34 -9.87 -3.40
N LYS A 158 8.94 -10.33 -4.49
CA LYS A 158 9.54 -11.66 -4.60
C LYS A 158 10.68 -11.88 -3.62
N GLU A 159 11.51 -10.87 -3.37
CA GLU A 159 12.72 -10.98 -2.55
C GLU A 159 12.44 -10.81 -1.05
N HIS A 160 11.44 -10.01 -0.68
CA HIS A 160 11.24 -9.63 0.72
C HIS A 160 9.89 -10.07 1.30
N LEU A 161 8.83 -10.10 0.52
CA LEU A 161 7.46 -10.37 1.02
C LEU A 161 6.98 -11.79 0.70
N LEU A 162 7.36 -12.34 -0.46
CA LEU A 162 7.01 -13.69 -0.89
C LEU A 162 7.64 -14.80 -0.01
N PRO A 163 8.89 -14.69 0.49
CA PRO A 163 9.44 -15.70 1.39
C PRO A 163 8.66 -15.82 2.70
N ALA A 164 8.15 -14.69 3.22
CA ALA A 164 7.33 -14.65 4.42
C ALA A 164 5.96 -15.34 4.19
N LEU A 165 5.34 -15.11 3.04
CA LEU A 165 4.09 -15.76 2.65
C LEU A 165 4.28 -17.28 2.47
N ARG A 166 5.34 -17.71 1.77
CA ARG A 166 5.65 -19.14 1.55
C ARG A 166 5.93 -19.89 2.85
N LYS A 167 6.66 -19.27 3.78
CA LYS A 167 6.95 -19.86 5.09
C LYS A 167 5.67 -20.15 5.88
N TYR A 168 4.75 -19.21 5.94
CA TYR A 168 3.47 -19.39 6.65
C TYR A 168 2.59 -20.50 6.04
N ILE A 169 2.49 -20.56 4.71
CA ILE A 169 1.73 -21.61 4.01
C ILE A 169 2.26 -23.00 4.38
N ASN A 170 3.58 -23.14 4.39
CA ASN A 170 4.23 -24.38 4.79
C ASN A 170 4.05 -24.70 6.29
N ASP A 171 4.04 -23.67 7.15
CA ASP A 171 3.97 -23.83 8.62
C ASP A 171 2.54 -24.04 9.15
N THR A 172 1.49 -23.68 8.39
CA THR A 172 0.10 -23.67 8.88
C THR A 172 -0.87 -24.60 8.16
N HIS A 173 -0.42 -25.33 7.13
CA HIS A 173 -1.28 -26.17 6.28
C HIS A 173 -2.50 -25.44 5.68
N VAL A 174 -2.47 -24.10 5.63
CA VAL A 174 -3.50 -23.30 4.98
C VAL A 174 -3.35 -23.50 3.47
N GLU A 175 -4.37 -24.07 2.83
CA GLU A 175 -4.48 -24.13 1.37
C GLU A 175 -4.67 -22.72 0.80
N VAL A 176 -3.59 -21.99 0.62
CA VAL A 176 -3.59 -20.82 -0.25
C VAL A 176 -3.50 -21.34 -1.68
N ASN A 177 -4.47 -21.01 -2.52
CA ASN A 177 -4.47 -21.32 -3.95
C ASN A 177 -3.40 -20.50 -4.70
N LEU A 178 -2.13 -20.74 -4.36
CA LEU A 178 -1.00 -20.31 -5.15
C LEU A 178 -0.90 -21.26 -6.34
N HIS A 179 -1.62 -20.95 -7.41
CA HIS A 179 -1.46 -21.69 -8.65
C HIS A 179 0.02 -21.58 -9.10
N PRO A 180 0.70 -22.72 -9.32
CA PRO A 180 2.04 -22.71 -9.87
C PRO A 180 1.97 -22.10 -11.27
N ASN A 181 2.84 -21.13 -11.56
CA ASN A 181 3.33 -20.95 -12.93
C ASN A 181 4.68 -21.66 -13.00
#